data_AF-A0A937KRV0-F1
#
_entry.id   AF-A0A937KRV0-F1
#
_cell.length_a   1.000
_cell.length_b   1.000
_cell.length_c   1.000
_cell.angle_alpha   90.00
_cell.angle_beta   90.00
_cell.angle_gamma   90.00
#
_symmetry.space_group_name_H-M   'P 1'
#
loop_
_entity.id
_entity.type
_entity.pdbx_description
1 polymer ?
#
loop_
_entity_poly.entity_id
_entity_poly.type
_entity_poly.pdbx_seq_one_letter_code
_entity_poly.pdbx_strand_id
1 'polypeptide(L)'
;TQMKMLWDQEFLFILAKIEEPHVWGNLKQRDTVIFYNNDFEVFIDPDGDTHQYMELEINSLNTAWDLFLERPYRNKVKVDNAWNIEGLQSAISYQGTLNDPSDTDLGWTLEIALPWRALERGNASGTIPVNQFWRMNFSRVNWQFDLVNNKYVRKKDKNGKYLPEFNWVWSPQGVINMHVPERWGYVFFTDKKDPDISIPEDAQLIQWMYGHYRKKLALEKKNLNSDQKHFAVYNKQGVKFEKTTINDTLYWTTFNPKNKNTYLIRYDGKFQLVN
;
A
#
# COMPACT_ATOMS: atom_id res chain seq x y z
N THR A 1 -14.07 8.15 -5.36
CA THR A 1 -14.04 6.82 -4.72
C THR A 1 -14.26 6.97 -3.24
N GLN A 2 -15.13 6.14 -2.66
CA GLN A 2 -15.38 6.03 -1.23
C GLN A 2 -15.14 4.59 -0.80
N MET A 3 -14.70 4.38 0.44
CA MET A 3 -14.43 3.03 0.94
C MET A 3 -14.88 2.84 2.39
N LYS A 4 -15.15 1.59 2.76
CA LYS A 4 -15.39 1.16 4.14
C LYS A 4 -14.71 -0.18 4.38
N MET A 5 -14.40 -0.43 5.64
CA MET A 5 -13.82 -1.69 6.09
C MET A 5 -14.57 -2.19 7.32
N LEU A 6 -14.67 -3.51 7.44
CA LEU A 6 -15.15 -4.23 8.61
C LEU A 6 -14.32 -5.51 8.75
N TRP A 7 -14.48 -6.23 9.85
CA TRP A 7 -13.84 -7.53 10.03
C TRP A 7 -14.63 -8.40 10.99
N ASP A 8 -14.46 -9.71 10.85
CA ASP A 8 -14.94 -10.72 11.79
C ASP A 8 -13.85 -11.78 12.05
N GLN A 9 -14.20 -12.92 12.65
CA GLN A 9 -13.25 -13.99 12.97
C GLN A 9 -12.67 -14.70 11.73
N GLU A 10 -13.27 -14.55 10.56
CA GLU A 10 -12.89 -15.27 9.34
C GLU A 10 -12.29 -14.35 8.28
N PHE A 11 -12.81 -13.13 8.14
CA PHE A 11 -12.47 -12.22 7.06
C PHE A 11 -12.19 -10.79 7.51
N LEU A 12 -11.30 -10.15 6.75
CA LEU A 12 -11.25 -8.70 6.58
C LEU A 12 -12.12 -8.32 5.38
N PHE A 13 -13.13 -7.48 5.61
CA PHE A 13 -14.03 -6.99 4.58
C PHE A 13 -13.64 -5.58 4.12
N ILE A 14 -13.67 -5.37 2.80
CA ILE A 14 -13.43 -4.06 2.18
C ILE A 14 -14.54 -3.82 1.16
N LEU A 15 -15.17 -2.65 1.23
CA LEU A 15 -16.11 -2.17 0.23
C LEU A 15 -15.54 -0.90 -0.40
N ALA A 16 -15.49 -0.85 -1.72
CA ALA A 16 -15.10 0.31 -2.50
C ALA A 16 -16.22 0.72 -3.46
N LYS A 17 -16.74 1.94 -3.29
CA LYS A 17 -17.68 2.57 -4.23
C LYS A 17 -16.91 3.51 -5.14
N ILE A 18 -16.93 3.23 -6.43
CA ILE A 18 -16.05 3.84 -7.43
C ILE A 18 -16.91 4.54 -8.47
N GLU A 19 -16.90 5.88 -8.43
CA GLU A 19 -17.57 6.70 -9.46
C GLU A 19 -16.78 6.63 -10.77
N GLU A 20 -17.42 6.15 -11.81
CA GLU A 20 -16.79 5.90 -13.11
C GLU A 20 -17.85 6.05 -14.20
N PRO A 21 -17.84 7.15 -14.99
CA PRO A 21 -18.84 7.35 -16.04
C PRO A 21 -18.71 6.40 -17.22
N HIS A 22 -17.59 5.68 -17.33
CA HIS A 22 -17.40 4.64 -18.33
C HIS A 22 -16.79 3.42 -17.68
N VAL A 23 -17.61 2.45 -17.30
CA VAL A 23 -17.12 1.22 -16.68
C VAL A 23 -16.64 0.27 -17.77
N TRP A 24 -15.33 0.08 -17.87
CA TRP A 24 -14.75 -0.79 -18.90
C TRP A 24 -13.63 -1.67 -18.35
N GLY A 25 -13.38 -2.76 -19.07
CA GLY A 25 -12.34 -3.72 -18.75
C GLY A 25 -12.26 -4.82 -19.81
N ASN A 26 -11.05 -5.32 -20.06
CA ASN A 26 -10.80 -6.41 -21.01
C ASN A 26 -9.83 -7.48 -20.49
N LEU A 27 -9.23 -7.27 -19.31
CA LEU A 27 -8.37 -8.26 -18.67
C LEU A 27 -9.22 -9.22 -17.85
N LYS A 28 -9.37 -10.45 -18.34
CA LYS A 28 -10.21 -11.50 -17.74
C LYS A 28 -9.43 -12.62 -17.07
N GLN A 29 -8.14 -12.74 -17.39
CA GLN A 29 -7.29 -13.79 -16.88
C GLN A 29 -6.81 -13.41 -15.50
N ARG A 30 -7.14 -14.23 -14.49
CA ARG A 30 -6.58 -14.10 -13.15
C ARG A 30 -5.05 -14.10 -13.22
N ASP A 31 -4.44 -13.27 -12.39
CA ASP A 31 -2.98 -13.09 -12.26
C ASP A 31 -2.28 -12.51 -13.50
N THR A 32 -3.04 -11.82 -14.35
CA THR A 32 -2.47 -10.88 -15.32
C THR A 32 -2.15 -9.56 -14.64
N VAL A 33 -1.24 -8.77 -15.21
CA VAL A 33 -0.98 -7.40 -14.75
C VAL A 33 -2.25 -6.55 -14.92
N ILE A 34 -2.94 -6.21 -13.82
CA ILE A 34 -4.31 -5.67 -13.82
C ILE A 34 -4.35 -4.15 -14.09
N PHE A 35 -3.36 -3.38 -13.61
CA PHE A 35 -3.31 -1.92 -13.77
C PHE A 35 -3.38 -1.40 -15.21
N TYR A 36 -3.36 -2.24 -16.26
CA TYR A 36 -3.67 -1.82 -17.62
C TYR A 36 -5.18 -1.63 -17.90
N ASN A 37 -6.05 -1.94 -16.92
CA ASN A 37 -7.43 -1.50 -16.84
C ASN A 37 -7.59 -0.48 -15.70
N ASN A 38 -8.77 0.10 -15.57
CA ASN A 38 -9.13 0.78 -14.33
C ASN A 38 -9.39 -0.29 -13.27
N ASP A 39 -8.85 -0.10 -12.08
CA ASP A 39 -8.90 -1.07 -10.99
C ASP A 39 -8.98 -0.41 -9.61
N PHE A 40 -9.09 -1.27 -8.61
CA PHE A 40 -8.93 -0.92 -7.20
C PHE A 40 -7.86 -1.81 -6.58
N GLU A 41 -6.96 -1.19 -5.85
CA GLU A 41 -5.79 -1.85 -5.26
C GLU A 41 -5.86 -1.78 -3.74
N VAL A 42 -5.52 -2.89 -3.08
CA VAL A 42 -5.41 -3.01 -1.62
C VAL A 42 -3.97 -3.35 -1.25
N PHE A 43 -3.37 -2.55 -0.37
CA PHE A 43 -2.01 -2.73 0.11
C PHE A 43 -2.00 -3.00 1.61
N ILE A 44 -1.26 -4.03 2.05
CA ILE A 44 -1.25 -4.48 3.46
C ILE A 44 0.17 -4.79 3.92
N ASP A 45 0.63 -4.08 4.94
CA ASP A 45 1.86 -4.32 5.69
C ASP A 45 1.47 -4.49 7.19
N PRO A 46 1.29 -5.75 7.66
CA PRO A 46 0.73 -6.03 8.98
C PRO A 46 1.52 -5.48 10.17
N ASP A 47 2.85 -5.62 10.18
CA ASP A 47 3.68 -5.13 11.29
C ASP A 47 4.28 -3.74 11.04
N GLY A 48 4.09 -3.21 9.83
CA GLY A 48 4.51 -1.88 9.45
C GLY A 48 6.02 -1.76 9.26
N ASP A 49 6.72 -2.87 9.06
CA ASP A 49 8.17 -2.89 8.96
C ASP A 49 8.71 -2.66 7.55
N THR A 50 7.81 -2.43 6.58
CA THR A 50 8.03 -2.24 5.14
C THR A 50 8.34 -3.51 4.34
N HIS A 51 8.42 -4.66 4.99
CA HIS A 51 8.74 -5.95 4.38
C HIS A 51 7.52 -6.88 4.44
N GLN A 52 7.57 -7.95 3.64
CA GLN A 52 6.53 -8.99 3.62
C GLN A 52 5.11 -8.43 3.44
N TYR A 53 4.99 -7.37 2.66
CA TYR A 53 3.71 -6.74 2.39
C TYR A 53 3.02 -7.39 1.19
N MET A 54 1.71 -7.25 1.18
CA MET A 54 0.81 -7.84 0.21
C MET A 54 0.11 -6.75 -0.60
N GLU A 55 -0.26 -7.12 -1.80
CA GLU A 55 -1.02 -6.28 -2.73
C GLU A 55 -2.08 -7.14 -3.43
N LEU A 56 -3.24 -6.56 -3.66
CA LEU A 56 -4.35 -7.14 -4.41
C LEU A 56 -4.92 -6.07 -5.33
N GLU A 57 -4.89 -6.31 -6.63
CA GLU A 57 -5.55 -5.51 -7.66
C GLU A 57 -6.81 -6.24 -8.14
N ILE A 58 -7.94 -5.54 -8.23
CA ILE A 58 -9.18 -6.07 -8.83
C ILE A 58 -9.76 -5.04 -9.80
N ASN A 59 -9.98 -5.43 -11.05
CA ASN A 59 -10.64 -4.57 -12.04
C ASN A 59 -12.17 -4.67 -12.03
N SER A 60 -12.81 -3.85 -12.87
CA SER A 60 -14.26 -3.83 -13.05
C SER A 60 -14.87 -5.16 -13.54
N LEU A 61 -14.07 -6.12 -14.03
CA LEU A 61 -14.51 -7.47 -14.44
C LEU A 61 -14.48 -8.49 -13.28
N ASN A 62 -14.12 -8.06 -12.07
CA ASN A 62 -13.81 -8.93 -10.94
C ASN A 62 -12.58 -9.83 -11.19
N THR A 63 -11.69 -9.44 -12.10
CA THR A 63 -10.43 -10.15 -12.32
C THR A 63 -9.42 -9.69 -11.29
N ALA A 64 -8.90 -10.64 -10.51
CA ALA A 64 -7.94 -10.37 -9.45
C ALA A 64 -6.50 -10.69 -9.87
N TRP A 65 -5.56 -9.95 -9.27
CA TRP A 65 -4.13 -10.25 -9.25
C TRP A 65 -3.59 -9.90 -7.87
N ASP A 66 -2.92 -10.85 -7.23
CA ASP A 66 -2.37 -10.67 -5.90
C ASP A 66 -0.88 -10.99 -5.88
N LEU A 67 -0.19 -10.24 -5.03
CA LEU A 67 1.25 -10.09 -5.05
C LEU A 67 1.78 -10.09 -3.64
N PHE A 68 2.91 -10.77 -3.47
CA PHE A 68 3.67 -10.73 -2.23
C PHE A 68 5.07 -10.16 -2.47
N LEU A 69 5.49 -9.24 -1.59
CA LEU A 69 6.78 -8.58 -1.67
C LEU A 69 7.55 -8.78 -0.36
N GLU A 70 8.61 -9.60 -0.40
CA GLU A 70 9.48 -9.84 0.76
C GLU A 70 10.19 -8.58 1.26
N ARG A 71 10.44 -7.61 0.37
CA ARG A 71 11.14 -6.36 0.66
C ARG A 71 10.53 -5.22 -0.18
N PRO A 72 10.76 -3.96 0.20
CA PRO A 72 10.36 -2.81 -0.60
C PRO A 72 10.78 -2.90 -2.07
N TYR A 73 9.85 -2.63 -2.99
CA TYR A 73 10.08 -2.66 -4.44
C TYR A 73 11.32 -1.89 -4.91
N ARG A 74 11.66 -0.79 -4.21
CA ARG A 74 12.89 0.01 -4.45
C ARG A 74 14.20 -0.79 -4.36
N ASN A 75 14.18 -1.93 -3.67
CA ASN A 75 15.29 -2.85 -3.50
C ASN A 75 15.42 -3.85 -4.66
N LYS A 76 14.65 -3.68 -5.74
CA LYS A 76 14.66 -4.54 -6.94
C LYS A 76 14.36 -6.01 -6.61
N VAL A 77 13.48 -6.23 -5.64
CA VAL A 77 13.01 -7.58 -5.30
C VAL A 77 12.20 -8.15 -6.45
N LYS A 78 12.29 -9.46 -6.67
CA LYS A 78 11.35 -10.16 -7.54
C LYS A 78 10.01 -10.24 -6.83
N VAL A 79 8.96 -9.71 -7.45
CA VAL A 79 7.59 -9.83 -6.94
C VAL A 79 7.16 -11.28 -7.03
N ASP A 80 6.64 -11.83 -5.94
CA ASP A 80 6.09 -13.18 -5.91
C ASP A 80 4.63 -13.15 -6.40
N ASN A 81 4.47 -13.52 -7.68
CA ASN A 81 3.17 -13.64 -8.35
C ASN A 81 2.55 -15.04 -8.16
N ALA A 82 3.25 -15.97 -7.51
CA ALA A 82 2.75 -17.31 -7.24
C ALA A 82 2.07 -17.40 -5.87
N TRP A 83 2.25 -16.39 -5.02
CA TRP A 83 1.44 -16.24 -3.82
C TRP A 83 -0.02 -16.02 -4.23
N ASN A 84 -0.92 -16.73 -3.55
CA ASN A 84 -2.35 -16.72 -3.84
C ASN A 84 -3.14 -16.43 -2.55
N ILE A 85 -4.08 -15.49 -2.60
CA ILE A 85 -5.04 -15.26 -1.50
C ILE A 85 -6.09 -16.39 -1.51
N GLU A 86 -5.75 -17.51 -0.87
CA GLU A 86 -6.56 -18.73 -0.88
C GLU A 86 -7.92 -18.53 -0.18
N GLY A 87 -8.99 -18.57 -0.98
CA GLY A 87 -10.36 -18.32 -0.51
C GLY A 87 -10.82 -16.87 -0.61
N LEU A 88 -10.09 -16.02 -1.35
CA LEU A 88 -10.56 -14.68 -1.74
C LEU A 88 -12.00 -14.74 -2.27
N GLN A 89 -12.87 -13.92 -1.69
CA GLN A 89 -14.20 -13.68 -2.23
C GLN A 89 -14.30 -12.23 -2.65
N SER A 90 -14.83 -11.98 -3.85
CA SER A 90 -15.09 -10.64 -4.33
C SER A 90 -16.29 -10.61 -5.26
N ALA A 91 -17.01 -9.50 -5.25
CA ALA A 91 -18.17 -9.28 -6.11
C ALA A 91 -18.22 -7.84 -6.60
N ILE A 92 -18.79 -7.67 -7.79
CA ILE A 92 -18.97 -6.36 -8.43
C ILE A 92 -20.46 -6.11 -8.61
N SER A 93 -20.90 -4.90 -8.27
CA SER A 93 -22.23 -4.38 -8.63
C SER A 93 -22.05 -3.13 -9.49
N TYR A 94 -22.58 -3.15 -10.72
CA TYR A 94 -22.55 -1.99 -11.60
C TYR A 94 -23.74 -1.07 -11.34
N GLN A 95 -23.48 0.23 -11.31
CA GLN A 95 -24.50 1.28 -11.35
C GLN A 95 -24.47 1.90 -12.75
N GLY A 96 -24.79 1.07 -13.74
CA GLY A 96 -24.53 1.34 -15.16
C GLY A 96 -24.38 0.04 -15.94
N THR A 97 -23.68 0.08 -17.08
CA THR A 97 -23.41 -1.06 -17.94
C THR A 97 -21.91 -1.24 -18.19
N LEU A 98 -21.44 -2.49 -18.08
CA LEU A 98 -20.03 -2.79 -18.32
C LEU A 98 -19.75 -2.83 -19.83
N ASN A 99 -18.71 -2.09 -20.25
CA ASN A 99 -18.20 -2.03 -21.62
C ASN A 99 -19.20 -1.51 -22.67
N ASP A 100 -20.17 -0.69 -22.29
CA ASP A 100 -21.03 0.03 -23.23
C ASP A 100 -20.57 1.48 -23.38
N PRO A 101 -20.01 1.88 -24.55
CA PRO A 101 -19.63 3.26 -24.77
C PRO A 101 -20.78 4.17 -25.22
N SER A 102 -21.99 3.65 -25.37
CA SER A 102 -23.15 4.42 -25.84
C SER A 102 -23.91 5.13 -24.72
N ASP A 103 -23.67 4.77 -23.47
CA ASP A 103 -24.29 5.37 -22.29
C ASP A 103 -23.26 6.08 -21.39
N THR A 104 -23.72 6.47 -20.20
CA THR A 104 -22.90 7.08 -19.16
C THR A 104 -23.31 6.48 -17.83
N ASP A 105 -22.35 5.86 -17.16
CA ASP A 105 -22.56 5.15 -15.92
C ASP A 105 -22.47 6.08 -14.71
N LEU A 106 -22.91 5.60 -13.55
CA LEU A 106 -22.55 6.19 -12.26
C LEU A 106 -21.27 5.55 -11.70
N GLY A 107 -20.97 4.31 -12.08
CA GLY A 107 -19.76 3.59 -11.69
C GLY A 107 -20.03 2.16 -11.24
N TRP A 108 -19.17 1.66 -10.35
CA TRP A 108 -19.23 0.30 -9.84
C TRP A 108 -18.87 0.23 -8.37
N THR A 109 -19.38 -0.79 -7.70
CA THR A 109 -19.08 -1.11 -6.31
C THR A 109 -18.39 -2.46 -6.26
N LEU A 110 -17.26 -2.52 -5.56
CA LEU A 110 -16.51 -3.74 -5.26
C LEU A 110 -16.66 -4.09 -3.79
N GLU A 111 -17.02 -5.33 -3.52
CA GLU A 111 -16.92 -5.93 -2.20
C GLU A 111 -15.86 -7.02 -2.21
N ILE A 112 -15.03 -7.06 -1.16
CA ILE A 112 -13.94 -8.01 -0.97
C ILE A 112 -14.07 -8.60 0.43
N ALA A 113 -13.99 -9.92 0.54
CA ALA A 113 -13.74 -10.63 1.79
C ALA A 113 -12.38 -11.34 1.69
N LEU A 114 -11.41 -10.89 2.49
CA LEU A 114 -10.06 -11.43 2.58
C LEU A 114 -9.97 -12.40 3.75
N PRO A 115 -9.78 -13.70 3.52
CA PRO A 115 -9.61 -14.66 4.61
C PRO A 115 -8.36 -14.33 5.43
N TRP A 116 -8.47 -14.26 6.76
CA TRP A 116 -7.31 -13.98 7.62
C TRP A 116 -6.15 -14.97 7.40
N ARG A 117 -6.50 -16.25 7.23
CA ARG A 117 -5.54 -17.34 6.93
C ARG A 117 -4.66 -17.07 5.71
N ALA A 118 -5.18 -16.35 4.70
CA ALA A 118 -4.44 -16.06 3.48
C ALA A 118 -3.36 -15.01 3.71
N LEU A 119 -3.51 -14.18 4.76
CA LEU A 119 -2.61 -13.08 5.10
C LEU A 119 -1.47 -13.50 6.05
N GLU A 120 -1.45 -14.75 6.54
CA GLU A 120 -0.48 -15.25 7.54
C GLU A 120 0.97 -15.08 7.08
N ARG A 121 1.26 -15.20 5.78
CA ARG A 121 2.63 -15.01 5.26
C ARG A 121 3.17 -13.61 5.55
N GLY A 122 2.32 -12.58 5.44
CA GLY A 122 2.70 -11.20 5.78
C GLY A 122 2.47 -10.86 7.25
N ASN A 123 1.63 -11.62 7.95
CA ASN A 123 1.32 -11.44 9.36
C ASN A 123 1.95 -12.56 10.19
N ALA A 124 3.22 -12.38 10.57
CA ALA A 124 3.99 -13.39 11.32
C ALA A 124 3.34 -13.83 12.65
N SER A 125 2.42 -13.02 13.22
CA SER A 125 1.69 -13.42 14.42
C SER A 125 0.69 -14.55 14.17
N GLY A 126 0.19 -14.69 12.92
CA GLY A 126 -0.90 -15.61 12.57
C GLY A 126 -2.23 -15.29 13.25
N THR A 127 -2.34 -14.16 13.95
CA THR A 127 -3.52 -13.78 14.73
C THR A 127 -4.23 -12.58 14.12
N ILE A 128 -5.54 -12.50 14.35
CA ILE A 128 -6.33 -11.32 14.00
C ILE A 128 -5.84 -10.14 14.84
N PRO A 129 -5.56 -8.97 14.24
CA PRO A 129 -4.86 -7.86 14.89
C PRO A 129 -5.74 -7.02 15.85
N VAL A 130 -6.54 -7.66 16.70
CA VAL A 130 -7.45 -6.96 17.62
C VAL A 130 -6.67 -6.05 18.56
N ASN A 131 -7.05 -4.77 18.60
CA ASN A 131 -6.37 -3.68 19.29
C ASN A 131 -4.94 -3.40 18.79
N GLN A 132 -4.66 -3.70 17.53
CA GLN A 132 -3.36 -3.45 16.90
C GLN A 132 -3.53 -2.57 15.65
N PHE A 133 -2.43 -1.91 15.28
CA PHE A 133 -2.32 -1.14 14.05
C PHE A 133 -1.66 -1.97 12.96
N TRP A 134 -2.24 -1.96 11.76
CA TRP A 134 -1.55 -2.33 10.53
C TRP A 134 -1.27 -1.09 9.68
N ARG A 135 -0.31 -1.20 8.76
CA ARG A 135 -0.08 -0.22 7.71
C ARG A 135 -0.81 -0.66 6.46
N MET A 136 -1.75 0.14 5.97
CA MET A 136 -2.53 -0.19 4.77
C MET A 136 -2.70 1.01 3.86
N ASN A 137 -2.85 0.77 2.57
CA ASN A 137 -3.27 1.80 1.64
C ASN A 137 -4.24 1.23 0.60
N PHE A 138 -4.95 2.13 -0.06
CA PHE A 138 -5.89 1.79 -1.09
C PHE A 138 -5.65 2.71 -2.26
N SER A 139 -5.69 2.15 -3.46
CA SER A 139 -5.46 2.90 -4.69
C SER A 139 -6.54 2.62 -5.72
N ARG A 140 -6.72 3.57 -6.63
CA ARG A 140 -7.42 3.39 -7.89
C ARG A 140 -6.49 3.82 -9.00
N VAL A 141 -6.21 2.91 -9.93
CA VAL A 141 -5.64 3.27 -11.22
C VAL A 141 -6.77 3.66 -12.15
N ASN A 142 -6.61 4.80 -12.81
CA ASN A 142 -7.60 5.33 -13.73
C ASN A 142 -6.95 5.83 -15.01
N TRP A 143 -7.25 5.16 -16.12
CA TRP A 143 -6.83 5.57 -17.44
C TRP A 143 -7.89 6.43 -18.11
N GLN A 144 -7.40 7.40 -18.87
CA GLN A 144 -8.20 7.99 -19.94
C GLN A 144 -8.33 6.96 -21.07
N PHE A 145 -9.45 7.01 -21.78
CA PHE A 145 -9.71 6.11 -22.89
C PHE A 145 -9.95 6.87 -24.20
N ASP A 146 -9.80 6.15 -25.30
CA ASP A 146 -10.39 6.46 -26.60
C ASP A 146 -11.29 5.28 -27.02
N LEU A 147 -12.13 5.49 -28.03
CA LEU A 147 -12.93 4.44 -28.65
C LEU A 147 -12.38 4.08 -30.03
N VAL A 148 -12.06 2.80 -30.23
CA VAL A 148 -11.66 2.25 -31.52
C VAL A 148 -12.61 1.12 -31.87
N ASN A 149 -13.36 1.26 -32.97
CA ASN A 149 -14.41 0.31 -33.37
C ASN A 149 -15.39 0.01 -32.22
N ASN A 150 -15.85 1.07 -31.54
CA ASN A 150 -16.76 1.00 -30.39
C ASN A 150 -16.22 0.17 -29.20
N LYS A 151 -14.90 0.09 -29.04
CA LYS A 151 -14.24 -0.56 -27.89
C LYS A 151 -13.31 0.40 -27.19
N TYR A 152 -13.34 0.36 -25.86
CA TYR A 152 -12.43 1.08 -25.00
C TYR A 152 -10.98 0.64 -25.22
N VAL A 153 -10.11 1.62 -25.40
CA VAL A 153 -8.65 1.45 -25.38
C VAL A 153 -8.03 2.56 -24.54
N ARG A 154 -6.91 2.28 -23.87
CA ARG A 154 -6.14 3.32 -23.18
C ARG A 154 -5.73 4.41 -24.16
N LYS A 155 -5.99 5.66 -23.77
CA LYS A 155 -5.75 6.85 -24.59
C LYS A 155 -4.28 7.01 -24.93
N LYS A 156 -4.01 7.42 -26.17
CA LYS A 156 -2.65 7.72 -26.64
C LYS A 156 -2.52 9.20 -27.00
N ASP A 157 -1.30 9.73 -26.87
CA ASP A 157 -0.93 11.03 -27.40
C ASP A 157 -0.76 10.98 -28.93
N LYS A 158 -0.50 12.15 -29.52
CA LYS A 158 -0.26 12.32 -30.97
C LYS A 158 0.92 11.51 -31.53
N ASN A 159 1.83 11.04 -30.67
CA ASN A 159 2.99 10.23 -31.05
C ASN A 159 2.73 8.73 -30.84
N GLY A 160 1.51 8.34 -30.45
CA GLY A 160 1.14 6.95 -30.20
C GLY A 160 1.58 6.41 -28.83
N LYS A 161 2.08 7.27 -27.92
CA LYS A 161 2.44 6.88 -26.55
C LYS A 161 1.20 6.92 -25.67
N TYR A 162 1.00 5.92 -24.82
CA TYR A 162 -0.08 5.96 -23.83
C TYR A 162 0.05 7.18 -22.91
N LEU A 163 -1.05 7.89 -22.69
CA LEU A 163 -1.13 8.92 -21.66
C LEU A 163 -0.92 8.28 -20.29
N PRO A 164 -0.30 8.95 -19.31
CA PRO A 164 -0.10 8.37 -17.99
C PRO A 164 -1.45 8.11 -17.30
N GLU A 165 -1.49 7.07 -16.50
CA GLU A 165 -2.58 6.77 -15.61
C GLU A 165 -2.64 7.75 -14.43
N PHE A 166 -3.85 7.97 -13.92
CA PHE A 166 -4.05 8.63 -12.64
C PHE A 166 -4.01 7.57 -11.54
N ASN A 167 -3.21 7.84 -10.51
CA ASN A 167 -3.14 7.02 -9.31
C ASN A 167 -3.74 7.82 -8.15
N TRP A 168 -4.92 7.43 -7.68
CA TRP A 168 -5.56 8.05 -6.52
C TRP A 168 -5.39 7.14 -5.31
N VAL A 169 -4.92 7.69 -4.20
CA VAL A 169 -4.64 6.93 -2.98
C VAL A 169 -5.45 7.44 -1.80
N TRP A 170 -5.82 6.55 -0.88
CA TRP A 170 -6.44 6.93 0.39
C TRP A 170 -5.47 7.71 1.28
N SER A 171 -4.31 7.12 1.59
CA SER A 171 -3.29 7.76 2.42
C SER A 171 -2.30 8.54 1.54
N PRO A 172 -2.14 9.86 1.74
CA PRO A 172 -1.24 10.68 0.92
C PRO A 172 0.22 10.27 1.08
N GLN A 173 0.79 9.68 0.03
CA GLN A 173 2.18 9.23 0.05
C GLN A 173 3.17 10.19 -0.65
N GLY A 174 2.68 11.25 -1.32
CA GLY A 174 3.51 12.33 -1.89
C GLY A 174 4.45 11.94 -3.04
N VAL A 175 4.29 10.73 -3.61
CA VAL A 175 5.01 10.23 -4.79
C VAL A 175 4.09 9.32 -5.61
N ILE A 176 4.27 9.26 -6.93
CA ILE A 176 3.59 8.29 -7.80
C ILE A 176 4.39 6.98 -7.76
N ASN A 177 4.25 6.25 -6.65
CA ASN A 177 4.85 4.93 -6.40
C ASN A 177 4.09 4.29 -5.23
N MET A 178 3.25 3.27 -5.48
CA MET A 178 2.40 2.69 -4.44
C MET A 178 3.18 1.80 -3.46
N HIS A 179 4.35 1.31 -3.85
CA HIS A 179 5.23 0.47 -3.02
C HIS A 179 6.13 1.28 -2.08
N VAL A 180 5.48 2.10 -1.25
CA VAL A 180 6.10 2.91 -0.18
C VAL A 180 5.43 2.61 1.15
N PRO A 181 5.47 1.35 1.65
CA PRO A 181 4.74 0.90 2.84
C PRO A 181 4.96 1.77 4.08
N GLU A 182 6.15 2.36 4.22
CA GLU A 182 6.40 3.28 5.32
C GLU A 182 5.49 4.53 5.30
N ARG A 183 4.85 4.88 4.18
CA ARG A 183 3.94 6.05 4.04
C ARG A 183 2.46 5.70 4.05
N TRP A 184 2.11 4.43 4.12
CA TRP A 184 0.71 3.98 4.11
C TRP A 184 -0.08 4.50 5.34
N GLY A 185 -1.39 4.37 5.33
CA GLY A 185 -2.23 4.77 6.47
C GLY A 185 -2.09 3.81 7.64
N TYR A 186 -2.49 4.25 8.84
CA TYR A 186 -2.67 3.37 9.98
C TYR A 186 -4.12 2.87 10.00
N VAL A 187 -4.32 1.56 10.05
CA VAL A 187 -5.63 0.93 10.27
C VAL A 187 -5.59 0.26 11.62
N PHE A 188 -6.48 0.68 12.53
CA PHE A 188 -6.62 0.07 13.85
C PHE A 188 -7.82 -0.86 13.86
N PHE A 189 -7.60 -2.11 14.30
CA PHE A 189 -8.68 -3.08 14.42
C PHE A 189 -9.20 -3.09 15.86
N THR A 190 -10.51 -2.96 16.02
CA THR A 190 -11.19 -2.88 17.31
C THR A 190 -12.45 -3.70 17.30
N ASP A 191 -12.78 -4.32 18.43
CA ASP A 191 -14.07 -4.96 18.72
C ASP A 191 -15.05 -4.02 19.42
N LYS A 192 -14.59 -2.83 19.82
CA LYS A 192 -15.41 -1.75 20.40
C LYS A 192 -16.03 -0.90 19.31
N LYS A 193 -17.28 -0.48 19.54
CA LYS A 193 -18.06 0.36 18.63
C LYS A 193 -17.49 1.76 18.42
N ASP A 194 -16.88 2.34 19.46
CA ASP A 194 -16.29 3.69 19.44
C ASP A 194 -15.06 3.74 20.37
N PRO A 195 -13.93 3.15 19.94
CA PRO A 195 -12.70 3.15 20.74
C PRO A 195 -12.05 4.54 20.78
N ASP A 196 -11.52 4.93 21.94
CA ASP A 196 -10.63 6.08 22.05
C ASP A 196 -9.25 5.72 21.49
N ILE A 197 -8.97 6.12 20.25
CA ILE A 197 -7.75 5.78 19.52
C ILE A 197 -7.05 7.06 19.08
N SER A 198 -5.75 7.10 19.32
CA SER A 198 -4.83 8.04 18.67
C SER A 198 -3.84 7.26 17.80
N ILE A 199 -3.33 7.91 16.75
CA ILE A 199 -2.22 7.35 15.97
C ILE A 199 -1.05 6.99 16.90
N PRO A 200 -0.22 5.98 16.55
CA PRO A 200 0.94 5.63 17.36
C PRO A 200 1.78 6.87 17.67
N GLU A 201 2.13 7.04 18.93
CA GLU A 201 2.80 8.24 19.42
C GLU A 201 4.10 8.53 18.66
N ASP A 202 4.85 7.46 18.37
CA ASP A 202 6.11 7.44 17.66
C ASP A 202 5.98 7.55 16.13
N ALA A 203 4.76 7.53 15.58
CA ALA A 203 4.51 7.59 14.14
C ALA A 203 5.25 8.76 13.47
N GLN A 204 5.22 9.95 14.06
CA GLN A 204 5.90 11.12 13.50
C GLN A 204 7.43 10.99 13.53
N LEU A 205 7.99 10.37 14.59
CA LEU A 205 9.42 10.13 14.69
C LEU A 205 9.86 9.11 13.64
N ILE A 206 9.10 8.03 13.47
CA ILE A 206 9.34 6.99 12.47
C ILE A 206 9.26 7.59 11.05
N GLN A 207 8.26 8.43 10.75
CA GLN A 207 8.19 9.14 9.48
C GLN A 207 9.38 10.07 9.24
N TRP A 208 9.82 10.79 10.28
CA TRP A 208 11.01 11.62 10.21
C TRP A 208 12.27 10.80 9.90
N MET A 209 12.44 9.64 10.53
CA MET A 209 13.53 8.70 10.25
C MET A 209 13.49 8.21 8.80
N TYR A 210 12.33 7.76 8.30
CA TYR A 210 12.19 7.33 6.90
C TYR A 210 12.43 8.46 5.90
N GLY A 211 12.06 9.70 6.24
CA GLY A 211 12.36 10.88 5.44
C GLY A 211 13.87 11.07 5.23
N HIS A 212 14.67 10.92 6.30
CA HIS A 212 16.13 10.98 6.21
C HIS A 212 16.73 9.77 5.51
N TYR A 213 16.26 8.56 5.84
CA TYR A 213 16.68 7.33 5.15
C TYR A 213 16.49 7.43 3.63
N ARG A 214 15.33 7.90 3.16
CA ARG A 214 15.06 8.10 1.72
C ARG A 214 15.97 9.14 1.09
N LYS A 215 16.29 10.24 1.79
CA LYS A 215 17.27 11.24 1.32
C LYS A 215 18.66 10.63 1.17
N LYS A 216 19.09 9.77 2.12
CA LYS A 216 20.38 9.07 2.04
C LYS A 216 20.43 8.13 0.83
N LEU A 217 19.42 7.29 0.64
CA LEU A 217 19.33 6.42 -0.54
C LEU A 217 19.40 7.20 -1.86
N ALA A 218 18.80 8.40 -1.92
CA ALA A 218 18.85 9.25 -3.10
C ALA A 218 20.25 9.84 -3.37
N LEU A 219 21.04 10.11 -2.33
CA LEU A 219 22.44 10.55 -2.43
C LEU A 219 23.35 9.39 -2.84
N GLU A 220 23.19 8.22 -2.23
CA GLU A 220 23.98 7.02 -2.55
C GLU A 220 23.82 6.61 -4.02
N LYS A 221 22.59 6.70 -4.58
CA LYS A 221 22.34 6.48 -6.02
C LYS A 221 23.11 7.44 -6.93
N LYS A 222 23.55 8.59 -6.42
CA LYS A 222 24.37 9.58 -7.13
C LYS A 222 25.87 9.44 -6.81
N ASN A 223 26.28 8.35 -6.14
CA ASN A 223 27.62 8.15 -5.60
C ASN A 223 28.06 9.27 -4.62
N LEU A 224 27.10 9.92 -3.96
CA LEU A 224 27.35 10.92 -2.94
C LEU A 224 27.19 10.27 -1.57
N ASN A 225 28.24 10.32 -0.75
CA ASN A 225 28.18 9.79 0.61
C ASN A 225 27.90 10.92 1.62
N SER A 226 27.02 10.64 2.57
CA SER A 226 26.84 11.45 3.76
C SER A 226 26.52 10.48 4.89
N ASP A 227 27.50 10.16 5.72
CA ASP A 227 27.26 9.49 7.01
C ASP A 227 26.97 10.52 8.13
N GLN A 228 26.61 11.76 7.74
CA GLN A 228 26.29 12.82 8.69
C GLN A 228 25.08 12.44 9.56
N LYS A 229 25.25 12.67 10.86
CA LYS A 229 24.19 12.62 11.86
C LYS A 229 23.19 13.72 11.58
N HIS A 230 21.91 13.40 11.71
CA HIS A 230 20.82 14.38 11.61
C HIS A 230 20.19 14.57 12.97
N PHE A 231 19.93 15.82 13.33
CA PHE A 231 19.34 16.18 14.61
C PHE A 231 17.95 16.79 14.37
N ALA A 232 17.02 16.52 15.28
CA ALA A 232 15.72 17.17 15.33
C ALA A 232 15.26 17.33 16.78
N VAL A 233 14.17 18.07 16.95
CA VAL A 233 13.44 18.13 18.21
C VAL A 233 12.14 17.35 18.04
N TYR A 234 11.93 16.34 18.87
CA TYR A 234 10.72 15.52 18.92
C TYR A 234 10.20 15.54 20.36
N ASN A 235 8.92 15.89 20.55
CA ASN A 235 8.32 16.06 21.88
C ASN A 235 9.15 16.96 22.82
N LYS A 236 9.63 18.11 22.31
CA LYS A 236 10.49 19.07 23.02
C LYS A 236 11.86 18.52 23.47
N GLN A 237 12.24 17.34 23.02
CA GLN A 237 13.52 16.70 23.34
C GLN A 237 14.34 16.47 22.07
N GLY A 238 15.66 16.57 22.19
CA GLY A 238 16.57 16.33 21.07
C GLY A 238 16.58 14.84 20.69
N VAL A 239 16.45 14.56 19.40
CA VAL A 239 16.63 13.22 18.82
C VAL A 239 17.72 13.27 17.75
N LYS A 240 18.40 12.14 17.56
CA LYS A 240 19.46 11.98 16.57
C LYS A 240 19.20 10.77 15.70
N PHE A 241 19.43 10.93 14.40
CA PHE A 241 19.43 9.86 13.41
C PHE A 241 20.88 9.62 12.99
N GLU A 242 21.42 8.46 13.36
CA GLU A 242 22.81 8.12 13.13
C GLU A 242 22.98 6.66 12.73
N LYS A 243 24.14 6.36 12.16
CA LYS A 243 24.50 5.02 11.69
C LYS A 243 25.08 4.22 12.84
N THR A 244 24.61 3.00 13.04
CA THR A 244 25.07 2.07 14.07
C THR A 244 25.21 0.66 13.47
N THR A 245 26.17 -0.11 13.96
CA THR A 245 26.34 -1.52 13.61
C THR A 245 25.98 -2.40 14.81
N ILE A 246 25.11 -3.38 14.60
CA ILE A 246 24.69 -4.36 15.62
C ILE A 246 24.84 -5.73 14.98
N ASN A 247 25.66 -6.62 15.57
CA ASN A 247 25.94 -7.97 15.06
C ASN A 247 26.28 -7.96 13.55
N ASP A 248 27.27 -7.15 13.16
CA ASP A 248 27.72 -6.95 11.78
C ASP A 248 26.66 -6.44 10.77
N THR A 249 25.48 -6.06 11.26
CA THR A 249 24.40 -5.50 10.45
C THR A 249 24.31 -4.00 10.63
N LEU A 250 24.18 -3.28 9.52
CA LEU A 250 24.10 -1.83 9.49
C LEU A 250 22.67 -1.32 9.68
N TYR A 251 22.52 -0.37 10.58
CA TYR A 251 21.25 0.30 10.90
C TYR A 251 21.40 1.82 10.91
N TRP A 252 20.31 2.50 10.62
CA TRP A 252 20.07 3.86 11.05
C TRP A 252 19.22 3.87 12.30
N THR A 253 19.67 4.57 13.34
CA THR A 253 19.13 4.43 14.68
C THR A 253 18.70 5.77 15.26
N THR A 254 17.58 5.76 15.97
CA THR A 254 17.11 6.91 16.75
C THR A 254 16.57 6.43 18.10
N PHE A 255 17.07 7.01 19.18
CA PHE A 255 16.50 6.80 20.52
C PHE A 255 15.31 7.75 20.74
N ASN A 256 14.19 7.22 21.20
CA ASN A 256 13.02 8.00 21.56
C ASN A 256 13.03 8.30 23.07
N PRO A 257 13.25 9.56 23.46
CA PRO A 257 13.44 9.90 24.86
C PRO A 257 12.14 9.85 25.68
N LYS A 258 10.97 9.79 25.04
CA LYS A 258 9.67 9.73 25.72
C LYS A 258 9.34 8.31 26.20
N ASN A 259 9.41 7.31 25.31
CA ASN A 259 9.10 5.92 25.66
C ASN A 259 10.34 5.05 25.95
N LYS A 260 11.55 5.59 25.80
CA LYS A 260 12.84 4.93 26.06
C LYS A 260 13.21 3.82 25.09
N ASN A 261 12.51 3.72 23.97
CA ASN A 261 12.79 2.75 22.92
C ASN A 261 13.89 3.22 21.97
N THR A 262 14.62 2.27 21.38
CA THR A 262 15.51 2.55 20.24
C THR A 262 14.90 2.00 18.97
N TYR A 263 14.73 2.86 17.98
CA TYR A 263 14.24 2.49 16.66
C TYR A 263 15.37 2.33 15.68
N LEU A 264 15.28 1.30 14.84
CA LEU A 264 16.25 0.97 13.81
C LEU A 264 15.57 0.93 12.44
N ILE A 265 16.25 1.42 11.42
CA ILE A 265 15.95 1.16 10.02
C ILE A 265 17.17 0.44 9.43
N ARG A 266 17.02 -0.83 9.08
CA ARG A 266 18.09 -1.61 8.42
C ARG A 266 18.41 -1.00 7.05
N TYR A 267 19.58 -1.29 6.49
CA TYR A 267 19.99 -0.75 5.19
C TYR A 267 18.99 -0.96 4.04
N ASP A 268 18.25 -2.08 4.04
CA ASP A 268 17.17 -2.39 3.08
C ASP A 268 15.81 -1.75 3.44
N GLY A 269 15.77 -1.09 4.59
CA GLY A 269 14.68 -0.26 5.09
C GLY A 269 13.71 -0.95 6.01
N LYS A 270 14.01 -2.19 6.45
CA LYS A 270 13.23 -2.90 7.46
C LYS A 270 13.22 -2.11 8.77
N PHE A 271 12.06 -1.77 9.29
CA PHE A 271 11.92 -1.16 10.61
C PHE A 271 12.12 -2.21 11.70
N GLN A 272 12.78 -1.84 12.79
CA GLN A 272 12.89 -2.68 13.98
C GLN A 272 12.82 -1.82 15.24
N LEU A 273 12.22 -2.38 16.27
CA LEU A 273 12.22 -1.83 17.62
C LEU A 273 13.17 -2.66 18.49
N VAL A 274 14.07 -1.98 19.20
CA VAL A 274 14.89 -2.57 20.26
C VAL A 274 14.48 -1.94 21.59
N ASN A 275 14.04 -2.80 22.50
CA ASN A 275 13.72 -2.47 23.88
C ASN A 275 14.96 -2.62 24.76
#